data_AF-A8FDW7-F1
#
_entry.id   AF-A8FDW7-F1
#
_cell.length_a   1.000
_cell.length_b   1.000
_cell.length_c   1.000
_cell.angle_alpha   90.00
_cell.angle_beta   90.00
_cell.angle_gamma   90.00
#
_symmetry.space_group_name_H-M   'P 1'
#
loop_
_entity.id
_entity.type
_entity.pdbx_description
1 polymer ?
#
loop_
_entity_poly.entity_id
_entity_poly.type
_entity_poly.pdbx_seq_one_letter_code
_entity_poly.pdbx_strand_id
1 'polypeptide(L)'
;MRRNIKLEVPVFNIHPLRITEGWIVRYNNFREIDPKKLETEDDRWFMFTESLLQLYHEKSSITLDLGWYPDISSDGNYLVLIVKNTDWDNPIDEFNSDDYTKVIDFIEFHLKEITSNWWK
;
A
#
# COMPACT_ATOMS: atom_id res chain seq x y z
N MET A 1 10.77 -23.43 -33.33
CA MET A 1 10.97 -21.96 -33.49
C MET A 1 10.14 -21.29 -32.40
N ARG A 2 10.73 -20.76 -31.32
CA ARG A 2 9.97 -20.08 -30.25
C ARG A 2 9.65 -18.66 -30.74
N ARG A 3 8.37 -18.31 -30.91
CA ARG A 3 7.97 -16.91 -31.11
C ARG A 3 8.05 -16.21 -29.77
N ASN A 4 8.99 -15.28 -29.64
CA ASN A 4 8.96 -14.33 -28.53
C ASN A 4 7.82 -13.35 -28.82
N ILE A 5 6.69 -13.55 -28.16
CA ILE A 5 5.59 -12.59 -28.16
C ILE A 5 5.98 -11.50 -27.17
N LYS A 6 6.16 -10.28 -27.66
CA LYS A 6 6.34 -9.11 -26.79
C LYS A 6 4.95 -8.77 -26.27
N LEU A 7 4.66 -9.16 -25.02
CA LEU A 7 3.43 -8.74 -24.36
C LEU A 7 3.53 -7.23 -24.12
N GLU A 8 2.59 -6.46 -24.66
CA GLU A 8 2.43 -5.05 -24.31
C GLU A 8 1.77 -5.01 -22.93
N VAL A 9 2.60 -5.09 -21.88
CA VAL A 9 2.13 -4.96 -20.51
C VAL A 9 1.89 -3.47 -20.25
N PRO A 10 0.68 -3.05 -19.84
CA PRO A 10 0.43 -1.66 -19.52
C PRO A 10 1.35 -1.23 -18.37
N VAL A 11 2.02 -0.09 -18.55
CA VAL A 11 2.86 0.51 -17.50
C VAL A 11 1.99 1.46 -16.70
N PHE A 12 1.78 1.13 -15.43
CA PHE A 12 1.06 1.99 -14.50
C PHE A 12 2.03 2.77 -13.62
N ASN A 13 1.74 4.04 -13.42
CA ASN A 13 2.41 4.85 -12.40
C ASN A 13 2.08 4.33 -10.99
N ILE A 14 2.89 4.72 -10.01
CA ILE A 14 2.58 4.56 -8.59
C ILE A 14 2.01 5.86 -8.04
N HIS A 15 1.11 5.76 -7.07
CA HIS A 15 0.60 6.92 -6.38
C HIS A 15 1.75 7.71 -5.73
N PRO A 16 1.79 9.05 -5.89
CA PRO A 16 2.76 9.88 -5.19
C PRO A 16 2.45 9.88 -3.69
N LEU A 17 3.49 9.68 -2.87
CA LEU A 17 3.39 9.70 -1.41
C LEU A 17 4.47 10.64 -0.84
N ARG A 18 4.09 11.51 0.10
CA ARG A 18 5.00 12.33 0.90
C ARG A 18 5.57 11.51 2.04
N ILE A 19 6.68 10.84 1.77
CA ILE A 19 7.39 10.04 2.77
C ILE A 19 8.36 10.94 3.54
N THR A 20 8.15 11.05 4.85
CA THR A 20 9.03 11.82 5.74
C THR A 20 10.35 11.08 6.00
N GLU A 21 11.33 11.80 6.55
CA GLU A 21 12.65 11.23 6.84
C GLU A 21 12.59 10.03 7.80
N GLY A 22 13.55 9.11 7.64
CA GLY A 22 13.70 7.92 8.49
C GLY A 22 12.90 6.70 8.04
N TRP A 23 12.01 6.84 7.06
CA TRP A 23 11.25 5.72 6.49
C TRP A 23 12.01 5.05 5.34
N ILE A 24 12.11 3.73 5.40
CA ILE A 24 12.65 2.87 4.36
C ILE A 24 11.48 2.29 3.55
N VAL A 25 11.50 2.48 2.23
CA VAL A 25 10.55 1.83 1.32
C VAL A 25 11.05 0.41 1.04
N ARG A 26 10.35 -0.61 1.56
CA ARG A 26 10.72 -2.01 1.30
C ARG A 26 10.22 -2.47 -0.06
N TYR A 27 8.97 -2.13 -0.40
CA TYR A 27 8.39 -2.31 -1.72
C TYR A 27 7.26 -1.31 -1.96
N ASN A 28 6.97 -1.01 -3.23
CA ASN A 28 5.83 -0.17 -3.63
C ASN A 28 5.23 -0.63 -4.99
N ASN A 29 4.06 -1.24 -4.87
CA ASN A 29 3.16 -1.67 -5.93
C ASN A 29 1.82 -0.92 -5.91
N PHE A 30 1.68 0.16 -5.12
CA PHE A 30 0.45 0.93 -5.02
C PHE A 30 0.24 1.80 -6.27
N ARG A 31 -0.37 1.20 -7.30
CA ARG A 31 -0.56 1.78 -8.64
C ARG A 31 -1.65 2.84 -8.66
N GLU A 32 -1.53 3.82 -9.55
CA GLU A 32 -2.54 4.85 -9.84
C GLU A 32 -3.76 4.27 -10.57
N ILE A 33 -4.49 3.38 -9.89
CA ILE A 33 -5.69 2.73 -10.41
C ILE A 33 -6.79 2.96 -9.39
N ASP A 34 -7.85 3.63 -9.81
CA ASP A 34 -9.03 3.85 -8.99
C ASP A 34 -9.92 2.59 -9.02
N PRO A 35 -9.99 1.79 -7.93
CA PRO A 35 -10.77 0.56 -7.91
C PRO A 35 -12.26 0.82 -8.17
N LYS A 36 -12.76 2.02 -7.86
CA LYS A 36 -14.17 2.39 -8.07
C LYS A 36 -14.54 2.59 -9.55
N LYS A 37 -13.53 2.62 -10.43
CA LYS A 37 -13.70 2.76 -11.89
C LYS A 37 -13.42 1.45 -12.62
N LEU A 38 -13.20 0.35 -11.89
CA LEU A 38 -13.00 -0.97 -12.48
C LEU A 38 -14.34 -1.70 -12.53
N GLU A 39 -14.56 -2.43 -13.61
CA GLU A 39 -15.63 -3.42 -13.69
C GLU A 39 -15.20 -4.69 -12.92
N THR A 40 -16.15 -5.51 -12.49
CA THR A 40 -15.88 -6.76 -11.73
C THR A 40 -14.90 -7.71 -12.44
N GLU A 41 -14.99 -7.82 -13.76
CA GLU A 41 -14.18 -8.75 -14.58
C GLU A 41 -12.89 -8.11 -15.14
N ASP A 42 -12.46 -6.97 -14.61
CA ASP A 42 -11.30 -6.25 -15.12
C ASP A 42 -9.97 -6.93 -14.72
N ASP A 43 -9.13 -7.29 -15.69
CA ASP A 43 -7.82 -7.90 -15.44
C ASP A 43 -6.91 -7.05 -14.53
N ARG A 44 -7.17 -5.75 -14.36
CA ARG A 44 -6.41 -4.90 -13.46
C ARG A 44 -6.53 -5.33 -11.99
N TRP A 45 -7.54 -6.12 -11.62
CA TRP A 45 -7.62 -6.72 -10.29
C TRP A 45 -6.39 -7.57 -9.94
N PHE A 46 -5.66 -8.12 -10.92
CA PHE A 46 -4.38 -8.82 -10.68
C PHE A 46 -3.28 -7.94 -10.05
N MET A 47 -3.45 -6.61 -10.03
CA MET A 47 -2.53 -5.68 -9.38
C MET A 47 -2.93 -5.30 -7.95
N PHE A 48 -4.13 -5.69 -7.51
CA PHE A 48 -4.65 -5.40 -6.18
C PHE A 48 -4.38 -6.58 -5.27
N THR A 49 -3.21 -6.56 -4.64
CA THR A 49 -2.76 -7.66 -3.78
C THR A 49 -2.63 -7.34 -2.31
N GLU A 50 -2.48 -8.37 -1.48
CA GLU A 50 -2.21 -8.21 -0.04
C GLU A 50 -0.88 -7.47 0.25
N SER A 51 -0.03 -7.23 -0.75
CA SER A 51 1.28 -6.58 -0.61
C SER A 51 1.45 -5.42 -1.61
N LEU A 52 0.78 -4.30 -1.34
CA LEU A 52 0.86 -3.10 -2.18
C LEU A 52 1.97 -2.15 -1.77
N LEU A 53 2.20 -1.93 -0.48
CA LEU A 53 3.24 -1.02 -0.01
C LEU A 53 3.69 -1.44 1.40
N GLN A 54 5.00 -1.41 1.64
CA GLN A 54 5.53 -1.55 3.00
C GLN A 54 6.62 -0.52 3.25
N LEU A 55 6.41 0.25 4.31
CA LEU A 55 7.33 1.25 4.82
C LEU A 55 7.80 0.82 6.20
N TYR A 56 9.09 1.00 6.49
CA TYR A 56 9.67 0.65 7.77
C TYR A 56 10.46 1.82 8.35
N HIS A 57 10.13 2.23 9.58
CA HIS A 57 10.85 3.25 10.31
C HIS A 57 11.75 2.60 11.36
N GLU A 58 13.05 2.50 11.07
CA GLU A 58 13.99 1.70 11.86
C GLU A 58 14.08 2.14 13.32
N LYS A 59 14.21 3.45 13.57
CA LYS A 59 14.38 4.00 14.93
C LYS A 59 13.21 3.73 15.86
N SER A 60 11.99 3.72 15.30
CA SER A 60 10.79 3.42 16.07
C SER A 60 10.38 1.96 15.93
N SER A 61 11.04 1.15 15.12
CA SER A 61 10.64 -0.24 14.85
C SER A 61 9.15 -0.35 14.48
N ILE A 62 8.66 0.60 13.67
CA ILE A 62 7.29 0.64 13.16
C ILE A 62 7.29 0.23 11.68
N THR A 63 6.39 -0.65 11.32
CA THR A 63 6.03 -0.98 9.95
C THR A 63 4.68 -0.35 9.64
N LEU A 64 4.57 0.33 8.51
CA LEU A 64 3.28 0.62 7.88
C LEU A 64 3.16 -0.32 6.68
N ASP A 65 2.12 -1.14 6.67
CA ASP A 65 1.83 -2.10 5.61
C ASP A 65 0.48 -1.78 4.97
N LEU A 66 0.42 -1.81 3.64
CA LEU A 66 -0.78 -1.61 2.86
C LEU A 66 -0.97 -2.79 1.92
N GLY A 67 -2.15 -3.38 1.99
CA GLY A 67 -2.62 -4.43 1.08
C GLY A 67 -4.05 -4.18 0.62
N TRP A 68 -4.54 -5.07 -0.24
CA TRP A 68 -5.91 -5.15 -0.69
C TRP A 68 -6.52 -6.50 -0.28
N TYR A 69 -7.68 -6.49 0.37
CA TYR A 69 -8.30 -7.69 0.92
C TYR A 69 -9.81 -7.75 0.63
N PRO A 70 -10.33 -8.90 0.14
CA PRO A 70 -9.57 -10.07 -0.31
C PRO A 70 -8.73 -9.80 -1.57
N ASP A 71 -7.65 -10.57 -1.71
CA ASP A 71 -6.69 -10.50 -2.82
C ASP A 71 -7.39 -10.65 -4.20
N ILE A 72 -6.99 -9.83 -5.18
CA ILE A 72 -7.43 -9.92 -6.59
C ILE A 72 -8.97 -9.92 -6.72
N SER A 73 -9.66 -9.15 -5.88
CA SER A 73 -11.13 -9.15 -5.83
C SER A 73 -11.71 -7.75 -5.97
N SER A 74 -12.77 -7.63 -6.77
CA SER A 74 -13.58 -6.40 -6.85
C SER A 74 -14.31 -6.05 -5.56
N ASP A 75 -14.52 -7.05 -4.69
CA ASP A 75 -15.17 -6.87 -3.39
C ASP A 75 -14.16 -6.49 -2.30
N GLY A 76 -12.89 -6.32 -2.66
CA GLY A 76 -11.85 -5.96 -1.73
C GLY A 76 -11.82 -4.49 -1.33
N ASN A 77 -10.98 -4.21 -0.35
CA ASN A 77 -10.69 -2.88 0.15
C ASN A 77 -9.21 -2.76 0.46
N TYR A 78 -8.67 -1.54 0.42
CA TYR A 78 -7.37 -1.28 1.00
C TYR A 78 -7.44 -1.49 2.51
N LEU A 79 -6.41 -2.12 3.06
CA LEU A 79 -6.18 -2.26 4.49
C LEU A 79 -4.78 -1.73 4.78
N VAL A 80 -4.70 -0.70 5.61
CA VAL A 80 -3.45 -0.16 6.15
C VAL A 80 -3.31 -0.62 7.59
N LEU A 81 -2.17 -1.24 7.92
CA LEU A 81 -1.81 -1.63 9.27
C LEU A 81 -0.56 -0.87 9.73
N ILE A 82 -0.60 -0.34 10.96
CA ILE A 82 0.57 0.24 11.64
C ILE A 82 1.00 -0.71 12.74
N VAL A 83 2.15 -1.34 12.57
CA VAL A 83 2.62 -2.43 13.43
C VAL A 83 3.91 -2.06 14.13
N LYS A 84 3.95 -2.21 15.46
CA LYS A 84 5.15 -2.01 16.27
C LYS A 84 5.84 -3.34 16.52
N ASN A 85 7.17 -3.36 16.44
CA ASN A 85 7.99 -4.52 16.84
C ASN A 85 7.52 -5.84 16.21
N THR A 86 6.99 -5.80 14.98
CA THR A 86 6.44 -6.96 14.26
C THR A 86 5.29 -7.70 14.98
N ASP A 87 4.58 -7.04 15.89
CA ASP A 87 3.39 -7.58 16.56
C ASP A 87 2.15 -7.43 15.66
N TRP A 88 2.08 -8.27 14.63
CA TRP A 88 0.99 -8.27 13.64
C TRP A 88 -0.37 -8.63 14.23
N ASP A 89 -0.38 -9.34 15.36
CA ASP A 89 -1.61 -9.71 16.06
C ASP A 89 -2.22 -8.50 16.80
N ASN A 90 -1.43 -7.47 17.07
CA ASN A 90 -1.85 -6.26 17.79
C ASN A 90 -1.33 -4.98 17.09
N PRO A 91 -1.87 -4.64 15.90
CA PRO A 91 -1.53 -3.38 15.24
C PRO A 91 -1.87 -2.19 16.16
N ILE A 92 -1.01 -1.16 16.13
CA ILE A 92 -1.24 0.10 16.85
C ILE A 92 -2.44 0.84 16.28
N ASP A 93 -2.59 0.78 14.95
CA ASP A 93 -3.70 1.40 14.24
C ASP A 93 -4.00 0.65 12.94
N GLU A 94 -5.24 0.78 12.49
CA GLU A 94 -5.79 0.12 11.31
C GLU A 94 -6.72 1.07 10.56
N PHE A 95 -6.65 1.06 9.23
CA PHE A 95 -7.55 1.83 8.38
C PHE A 95 -7.95 1.05 7.14
N ASN A 96 -9.25 1.00 6.85
CA ASN A 96 -9.80 0.35 5.67
C ASN A 96 -10.62 1.32 4.80
N SER A 97 -10.43 1.26 3.48
CA SER A 97 -11.14 2.10 2.52
C SER A 97 -10.99 1.57 1.10
N ASP A 98 -11.98 1.81 0.24
CA ASP A 98 -11.90 1.62 -1.22
C ASP A 98 -11.46 2.92 -1.94
N ASP A 99 -11.29 4.02 -1.20
CA ASP A 99 -10.88 5.32 -1.70
C ASP A 99 -9.38 5.54 -1.46
N TYR A 100 -8.59 5.45 -2.54
CA TYR A 100 -7.14 5.61 -2.48
C TYR A 100 -6.71 6.98 -1.96
N THR A 101 -7.54 8.03 -2.11
CA THR A 101 -7.19 9.38 -1.63
C THR A 101 -7.17 9.41 -0.11
N LYS A 102 -8.15 8.78 0.53
CA LYS A 102 -8.20 8.64 1.99
C LYS A 102 -7.07 7.75 2.53
N VAL A 103 -6.70 6.72 1.77
CA VAL A 103 -5.56 5.86 2.11
C VAL A 103 -4.26 6.66 2.11
N ILE A 104 -4.03 7.48 1.08
CA ILE A 104 -2.87 8.38 1.01
C ILE A 104 -2.86 9.35 2.19
N ASP A 105 -3.98 10.01 2.48
CA ASP A 105 -4.10 10.96 3.59
C ASP A 105 -3.79 10.29 4.94
N PHE A 106 -4.32 9.09 5.17
CA PHE A 106 -4.07 8.30 6.38
C PHE A 106 -2.58 7.93 6.52
N ILE A 107 -1.96 7.46 5.44
CA ILE A 107 -0.54 7.11 5.40
C ILE A 107 0.30 8.34 5.71
N GLU A 108 0.15 9.42 4.94
CA GLU A 108 0.98 10.62 5.08
C GLU A 108 0.86 11.28 6.46
N PHE A 109 -0.36 11.28 7.02
CA PHE A 109 -0.59 11.73 8.40
C PHE A 109 0.26 10.92 9.39
N HIS A 110 0.20 9.59 9.31
CA HIS A 110 0.92 8.72 10.24
C HIS A 110 2.43 8.73 10.05
N LEU A 111 2.92 8.81 8.81
CA LEU A 111 4.34 8.96 8.54
C LEU A 111 4.88 10.22 9.23
N LYS A 112 4.14 11.34 9.12
CA LYS A 112 4.49 12.60 9.77
C LYS A 112 4.41 12.52 11.29
N GLU A 113 3.36 11.96 11.87
CA GLU A 113 3.20 11.84 13.32
C GLU A 113 4.31 10.98 13.95
N ILE A 114 4.64 9.84 13.32
CA ILE A 114 5.71 8.96 13.78
C ILE A 114 7.07 9.67 13.66
N THR A 115 7.36 10.30 12.51
CA THR A 115 8.59 11.07 12.33
C THR A 115 8.70 12.24 13.32
N SER A 116 7.58 12.83 13.75
CA SER A 116 7.58 13.96 14.70
C SER A 116 7.69 13.54 16.16
N ASN A 117 7.46 12.27 16.49
CA ASN A 117 7.38 11.79 17.88
C ASN A 117 8.36 10.66 18.24
N TRP A 118 9.13 10.08 17.31
CA TRP A 118 10.04 8.94 17.61
C TRP A 118 11.20 9.25 18.58
N TRP A 119 11.43 10.52 18.90
CA TRP A 119 12.46 10.96 19.85
C TRP A 119 11.96 11.04 21.30
N LYS A 120 10.67 10.79 21.54
CA LYS A 120 10.07 10.66 22.88
C LYS A 120 10.05 9.19 23.30
#